data_AF-A0A7S2FEZ8-F1
#
_entry.id   AF-A0A7S2FEZ8-F1
#
_cell.length_a   1.000
_cell.length_b   1.000
_cell.length_c   1.000
_cell.angle_alpha   90.00
_cell.angle_beta   90.00
_cell.angle_gamma   90.00
#
_symmetry.space_group_name_H-M   'P 1'
#
loop_
_entity.id
_entity.type
_entity.pdbx_description
1 polymer ?
#
loop_
_entity_poly.entity_id
_entity_poly.type
_entity_poly.pdbx_seq_one_letter_code
_entity_poly.pdbx_strand_id
1 'polypeptide(L)'
;AYTLNPERDLAPELVQAARDPGMLKRLPQRVRNVYKLPILTEQKCTAILQELQNFNDACERNGWPRERPNSMNRHGLLLQELGFAQEFLDPLVAIYIKPIAAALFPDCGGDSLDSHRSFTVVYHPAKDDDEQRDSTLAYHFDDSEVTLNVNLGEAGYEGGEVLFGGGKDDEHGHTTRSAVTLGVGEGILHRGSHCHEVATVTEKPRTNLVVWMRSEQVRRKSCPMCGSSTCFE
;
A
#
# COMPACT_ATOMS: atom_id res chain seq x y z
N ALA A 1 9.18 21.49 -0.77
CA ALA A 1 8.93 20.66 -1.97
C ALA A 1 9.06 19.21 -1.55
N TYR A 2 8.06 18.38 -1.85
CA TYR A 2 8.08 16.94 -1.58
C TYR A 2 8.96 16.20 -2.60
N THR A 3 10.16 16.69 -2.90
CA THR A 3 11.03 16.06 -3.89
C THR A 3 11.72 14.85 -3.27
N LEU A 4 11.60 13.70 -3.93
CA LEU A 4 12.28 12.47 -3.54
C LEU A 4 13.79 12.67 -3.58
N ASN A 5 14.45 12.50 -2.44
CA ASN A 5 15.89 12.35 -2.38
C ASN A 5 16.22 10.88 -2.08
N PRO A 6 16.67 10.08 -3.06
CA PRO A 6 16.90 8.65 -2.86
C PRO A 6 17.90 8.31 -1.75
N GLU A 7 18.93 9.14 -1.53
CA GLU A 7 19.96 8.88 -0.52
C GLU A 7 19.47 9.09 0.91
N ARG A 8 18.48 9.98 1.08
CA ARG A 8 17.93 10.33 2.39
C ARG A 8 16.59 9.65 2.67
N ASP A 9 15.77 9.50 1.65
CA ASP A 9 14.36 9.16 1.79
C ASP A 9 14.10 7.65 1.63
N LEU A 10 14.95 6.93 0.87
CA LEU A 10 14.75 5.51 0.56
C LEU A 10 15.69 4.62 1.36
N ALA A 11 15.22 3.43 1.69
CA ALA A 11 16.06 2.39 2.24
C ALA A 11 17.04 1.87 1.16
N PRO A 12 18.32 1.60 1.50
CA PRO A 12 19.29 1.06 0.56
C PRO A 12 18.85 -0.24 -0.12
N GLU A 13 18.08 -1.08 0.59
CA GLU A 13 17.54 -2.34 0.10
C GLU A 13 16.59 -2.14 -1.07
N LEU A 14 15.74 -1.10 -1.04
CA LEU A 14 14.88 -0.76 -2.17
C LEU A 14 15.71 -0.32 -3.38
N VAL A 15 16.73 0.51 -3.16
CA VAL A 15 17.62 0.99 -4.23
C VAL A 15 18.37 -0.18 -4.88
N GLN A 16 18.81 -1.14 -4.07
CA GLN A 16 19.46 -2.36 -4.55
C GLN A 16 18.47 -3.25 -5.31
N ALA A 17 17.27 -3.46 -4.77
CA ALA A 17 16.23 -4.27 -5.40
C ALA A 17 15.75 -3.69 -6.74
N ALA A 18 15.74 -2.37 -6.90
CA ALA A 18 15.43 -1.74 -8.18
C ALA A 18 16.50 -2.04 -9.26
N ARG A 19 17.76 -2.26 -8.87
CA ARG A 19 18.87 -2.60 -9.77
C ARG A 19 18.98 -4.11 -10.05
N ASP A 20 18.71 -4.95 -9.06
CA ASP A 20 18.62 -6.41 -9.19
C ASP A 20 17.32 -6.94 -8.57
N PRO A 21 16.17 -6.80 -9.26
CA PRO A 21 14.90 -7.31 -8.76
C PRO A 21 14.89 -8.82 -8.46
N GLY A 22 15.76 -9.57 -9.13
CA GLY A 22 15.90 -11.01 -8.94
C GLY A 22 16.31 -11.37 -7.51
N MET A 23 16.91 -10.44 -6.76
CA MET A 23 17.29 -10.66 -5.37
C MET A 23 16.10 -10.98 -4.48
N LEU A 24 14.95 -10.36 -4.72
CA LEU A 24 13.77 -10.55 -3.89
C LEU A 24 13.15 -11.95 -4.05
N LYS A 25 13.35 -12.60 -5.21
CA LYS A 25 12.95 -13.99 -5.44
C LYS A 25 13.79 -15.01 -4.67
N ARG A 26 15.00 -14.60 -4.24
CA ARG A 26 15.94 -15.45 -3.48
C ARG A 26 15.74 -15.34 -1.96
N LEU A 27 15.00 -14.32 -1.51
CA LEU A 27 14.70 -14.14 -0.10
C LEU A 27 13.61 -15.13 0.36
N PRO A 28 13.70 -15.64 1.60
CA PRO A 28 12.63 -16.44 2.18
C PRO A 28 11.30 -15.68 2.17
N GLN A 29 10.26 -16.30 1.61
CA GLN A 29 8.92 -15.73 1.59
C GLN A 29 8.08 -16.37 2.69
N ARG A 30 7.48 -15.55 3.56
CA ARG A 30 6.48 -16.03 4.53
C ARG A 30 5.15 -16.35 3.86
N VAL A 31 4.81 -15.59 2.82
CA VAL A 31 3.64 -15.79 1.98
C VAL A 31 4.10 -15.75 0.53
N ARG A 32 3.71 -16.76 -0.25
CA ARG A 32 4.08 -16.85 -1.66
C ARG A 32 3.64 -15.59 -2.41
N ASN A 33 4.55 -15.03 -3.22
CA ASN A 33 4.31 -13.82 -4.02
C ASN A 33 3.98 -12.54 -3.23
N VAL A 34 4.28 -12.52 -1.92
CA VAL A 34 4.28 -11.31 -1.10
C VAL A 34 5.72 -11.01 -0.71
N TYR A 35 6.22 -9.85 -1.12
CA TYR A 35 7.63 -9.49 -0.93
C TYR A 35 7.72 -8.35 0.06
N LYS A 36 8.33 -8.62 1.21
CA LYS A 36 8.56 -7.64 2.26
C LYS A 36 10.00 -7.12 2.18
N LEU A 37 10.17 -5.80 2.24
CA LEU A 37 11.48 -5.14 2.26
C LEU A 37 11.39 -3.74 2.89
N PRO A 38 12.50 -3.19 3.40
CA PRO A 38 12.61 -1.76 3.73
C PRO A 38 12.38 -0.89 2.48
N ILE A 39 11.55 0.15 2.61
CA ILE A 39 11.19 1.06 1.50
C ILE A 39 11.64 2.49 1.82
N LEU A 40 11.21 3.02 2.96
CA LEU A 40 11.48 4.39 3.37
C LEU A 40 12.38 4.40 4.60
N THR A 41 13.16 5.46 4.75
CA THR A 41 13.85 5.74 6.02
C THR A 41 12.85 6.18 7.08
N GLU A 42 13.13 5.89 8.36
CA GLU A 42 12.29 6.36 9.47
C GLU A 42 12.13 7.89 9.45
N GLN A 43 13.20 8.62 9.13
CA GLN A 43 13.16 10.07 8.97
C GLN A 43 12.11 10.50 7.95
N LYS A 44 12.02 9.79 6.81
CA LYS A 44 11.03 10.09 5.79
C LYS A 44 9.61 9.72 6.24
N CYS A 45 9.44 8.59 6.94
CA CYS A 45 8.16 8.23 7.56
C CYS A 45 7.67 9.32 8.51
N THR A 46 8.51 9.80 9.43
CA THR A 46 8.19 10.90 10.34
C THR A 46 7.84 12.19 9.61
N ALA A 47 8.60 12.55 8.57
CA ALA A 47 8.32 13.75 7.78
C ALA A 47 6.96 13.68 7.05
N ILE A 48 6.60 12.50 6.53
CA ILE A 48 5.27 12.28 5.93
C ILE A 48 4.19 12.42 7.01
N LEU A 49 4.31 11.72 8.14
CA LEU A 49 3.33 11.78 9.24
C LEU A 49 3.11 13.20 9.74
N GLN A 50 4.18 13.98 9.92
CA GLN A 50 4.08 15.37 10.34
C GLN A 50 3.28 16.22 9.35
N GLU A 51 3.46 15.98 8.04
CA GLU A 51 2.71 16.72 7.03
C GLU A 51 1.23 16.31 6.97
N LEU A 52 0.93 15.02 7.16
CA LEU A 52 -0.46 14.56 7.29
C LEU A 52 -1.15 15.22 8.49
N GLN A 53 -0.44 15.36 9.62
CA GLN A 53 -0.96 16.06 10.79
C GLN A 53 -1.18 17.55 10.51
N ASN A 54 -0.20 18.23 9.92
CA ASN A 54 -0.31 19.64 9.55
C ASN A 54 -1.53 19.90 8.65
N PHE A 55 -1.75 19.03 7.67
CA PHE A 55 -2.90 19.10 6.77
C PHE A 55 -4.21 18.88 7.51
N ASN A 56 -4.30 17.85 8.35
CA ASN A 56 -5.49 17.58 9.16
C ASN A 56 -5.84 18.75 10.09
N ASP A 57 -4.86 19.32 10.77
CA ASP A 57 -5.01 20.49 11.65
C ASP A 57 -5.46 21.74 10.86
N ALA A 58 -4.96 21.90 9.64
CA ALA A 58 -5.41 22.97 8.76
C ALA A 58 -6.86 22.77 8.32
N CYS A 59 -7.23 21.56 7.90
CA CYS A 59 -8.61 21.25 7.52
C CYS A 59 -9.59 21.44 8.68
N GLU A 60 -9.22 21.01 9.90
CA GLU A 60 -10.05 21.21 11.09
C GLU A 60 -10.23 22.69 11.43
N ARG A 61 -9.13 23.45 11.49
CA ARG A 61 -9.20 24.90 11.79
C ARG A 61 -10.00 25.70 10.77
N ASN A 62 -9.96 25.30 9.50
CA ASN A 62 -10.62 26.03 8.41
C ASN A 62 -11.98 25.42 7.99
N GLY A 63 -12.38 24.28 8.56
CA GLY A 63 -13.58 23.55 8.16
C GLY A 63 -13.52 23.00 6.73
N TRP A 64 -12.33 22.71 6.20
CA TRP A 64 -12.19 22.16 4.85
C TRP A 64 -12.56 20.68 4.82
N PRO A 65 -13.30 20.22 3.78
CA PRO A 65 -13.64 18.82 3.63
C PRO A 65 -12.38 17.99 3.37
N ARG A 66 -12.45 16.71 3.75
CA ARG A 66 -11.42 15.69 3.45
C ARG A 66 -12.09 14.53 2.74
N GLU A 67 -11.54 14.12 1.60
CA GLU A 67 -12.02 12.92 0.93
C GLU A 67 -11.55 11.66 1.67
N ARG A 68 -12.38 10.61 1.68
CA ARG A 68 -11.95 9.32 2.20
C ARG A 68 -10.86 8.72 1.29
N PRO A 69 -9.89 8.00 1.87
CA PRO A 69 -8.82 7.39 1.07
C PRO A 69 -9.35 6.33 0.08
N ASN A 70 -10.37 5.56 0.48
CA ASN A 70 -11.08 4.59 -0.35
C ASN A 70 -12.48 4.27 0.21
N SER A 71 -13.19 3.30 -0.36
CA SER A 71 -14.55 2.91 0.03
C SER A 71 -14.64 2.11 1.34
N MET A 72 -13.54 1.51 1.80
CA MET A 72 -13.48 0.63 2.97
C MET A 72 -12.83 1.29 4.20
N ASN A 73 -12.07 2.37 4.01
CA ASN A 73 -11.39 3.12 5.07
C ASN A 73 -12.03 4.50 5.26
N ARG A 74 -12.25 4.88 6.51
CA ARG A 74 -12.79 6.18 6.93
C ARG A 74 -11.69 7.20 7.21
N HIS A 75 -10.51 6.74 7.67
CA HIS A 75 -9.42 7.60 8.10
C HIS A 75 -8.18 7.44 7.22
N GLY A 76 -7.62 8.57 6.81
CA GLY A 76 -6.52 8.65 5.87
C GLY A 76 -6.67 9.83 4.91
N LEU A 77 -5.70 10.01 4.01
CA LEU A 77 -5.67 11.13 3.07
C LEU A 77 -5.23 10.67 1.67
N LEU A 78 -5.82 11.26 0.64
CA LEU A 78 -5.34 11.11 -0.74
C LEU A 78 -4.07 11.95 -0.91
N LEU A 79 -2.95 11.29 -1.22
CA LEU A 79 -1.66 11.98 -1.28
C LEU A 79 -1.50 12.91 -2.49
N GLN A 80 -2.34 12.72 -3.52
CA GLN A 80 -2.40 13.63 -4.65
C GLN A 80 -2.87 15.04 -4.22
N GLU A 81 -3.79 15.14 -3.26
CA GLU A 81 -4.32 16.42 -2.76
C GLU A 81 -3.27 17.21 -1.97
N LEU A 82 -2.31 16.51 -1.36
CA LEU A 82 -1.21 17.11 -0.60
C LEU A 82 0.00 17.46 -1.50
N GLY A 83 -0.07 17.19 -2.81
CA GLY A 83 1.03 17.48 -3.74
C GLY A 83 2.21 16.51 -3.66
N PHE A 84 2.03 15.31 -3.07
CA PHE A 84 3.07 14.28 -2.99
C PHE A 84 3.25 13.48 -4.29
N ALA A 85 2.33 13.60 -5.26
CA ALA A 85 2.36 12.80 -6.48
C ALA A 85 3.64 13.07 -7.32
N GLN A 86 3.69 14.23 -7.98
CA GLN A 86 4.70 14.55 -9.00
C GLN A 86 6.16 14.38 -8.55
N GLU A 87 6.51 14.92 -7.39
CA GLU A 87 7.91 15.06 -6.98
C GLU A 87 8.38 13.92 -6.06
N PHE A 88 7.45 13.15 -5.46
CA PHE A 88 7.77 12.04 -4.56
C PHE A 88 7.30 10.68 -5.06
N LEU A 89 6.00 10.51 -5.27
CA LEU A 89 5.42 9.20 -5.58
C LEU A 89 5.67 8.77 -7.03
N ASP A 90 5.53 9.69 -7.99
CA ASP A 90 5.79 9.40 -9.40
C ASP A 90 7.22 8.86 -9.61
N PRO A 91 8.30 9.50 -9.10
CA PRO A 91 9.65 8.95 -9.23
C PRO A 91 9.86 7.70 -8.36
N LEU A 92 9.26 7.59 -7.17
CA LEU A 92 9.32 6.37 -6.35
C LEU A 92 8.79 5.17 -7.16
N VAL A 93 7.61 5.32 -7.76
CA VAL A 93 6.97 4.28 -8.55
C VAL A 93 7.78 4.01 -9.81
N ALA A 94 8.06 5.04 -10.62
CA ALA A 94 8.66 4.88 -11.94
C ALA A 94 10.09 4.31 -11.90
N ILE A 95 10.91 4.75 -10.94
CA ILE A 95 12.34 4.43 -10.91
C ILE A 95 12.61 3.20 -10.05
N TYR A 96 11.89 3.03 -8.94
CA TYR A 96 12.23 2.00 -7.94
C TYR A 96 11.23 0.84 -7.92
N ILE A 97 9.93 1.11 -7.96
CA ILE A 97 8.92 0.05 -7.83
C ILE A 97 8.63 -0.65 -9.15
N LYS A 98 8.49 0.07 -10.27
CA LYS A 98 8.17 -0.54 -11.58
C LYS A 98 9.18 -1.62 -12.02
N PRO A 99 10.51 -1.44 -11.92
CA PRO A 99 11.45 -2.50 -12.27
C PRO A 99 11.28 -3.76 -11.42
N ILE A 100 10.96 -3.58 -10.15
CA ILE A 100 10.67 -4.68 -9.22
C ILE A 100 9.37 -5.38 -9.62
N ALA A 101 8.30 -4.62 -9.82
CA ALA A 101 7.00 -5.15 -10.22
C ALA A 101 7.07 -5.94 -11.54
N ALA A 102 7.79 -5.43 -12.54
CA ALA A 102 8.01 -6.10 -13.82
C ALA A 102 8.67 -7.48 -13.66
N ALA A 103 9.64 -7.58 -12.75
CA ALA A 103 10.34 -8.84 -12.51
C ALA A 103 9.52 -9.83 -11.66
N LEU A 104 8.77 -9.34 -10.67
CA LEU A 104 8.06 -10.17 -9.70
C LEU A 104 6.66 -10.59 -10.16
N PHE A 105 5.99 -9.74 -10.94
CA PHE A 105 4.59 -9.90 -11.34
C PHE A 105 4.33 -9.68 -12.84
N PRO A 106 5.14 -10.27 -13.75
CA PRO A 106 4.97 -10.06 -15.19
C PRO A 106 3.62 -10.59 -15.72
N ASP A 107 3.05 -11.59 -15.06
CA ASP A 107 1.82 -12.26 -15.48
C ASP A 107 0.53 -11.47 -15.16
N CYS A 108 0.59 -10.47 -14.28
CA CYS A 108 -0.54 -9.60 -13.97
C CYS A 108 -0.31 -8.14 -14.39
N GLY A 109 0.63 -7.87 -15.29
CA GLY A 109 0.89 -6.52 -15.83
C GLY A 109 1.82 -5.66 -14.99
N GLY A 110 2.64 -6.25 -14.11
CA GLY A 110 3.67 -5.53 -13.37
C GLY A 110 4.71 -4.83 -14.27
N ASP A 111 4.84 -5.27 -15.53
CA ASP A 111 5.73 -4.72 -16.56
C ASP A 111 5.13 -3.56 -17.37
N SER A 112 3.84 -3.29 -17.20
CA SER A 112 3.07 -2.31 -17.99
C SER A 112 2.35 -1.30 -17.10
N LEU A 113 2.79 -1.14 -15.84
CA LEU A 113 2.21 -0.16 -14.93
C LEU A 113 2.44 1.26 -15.47
N ASP A 114 1.38 2.06 -15.57
CA ASP A 114 1.36 3.41 -16.15
C ASP A 114 0.75 4.47 -15.23
N SER A 115 -0.01 4.07 -14.21
CA SER A 115 -0.71 4.99 -13.32
C SER A 115 -0.73 4.45 -11.89
N HIS A 116 -0.98 5.32 -10.91
CA HIS A 116 -1.20 4.91 -9.52
C HIS A 116 -2.21 5.79 -8.81
N ARG A 117 -2.89 5.19 -7.82
CA ARG A 117 -3.65 5.90 -6.79
C ARG A 117 -2.95 5.69 -5.47
N SER A 118 -2.59 6.78 -4.80
CA SER A 118 -1.81 6.74 -3.56
C SER A 118 -2.54 7.45 -2.44
N PHE A 119 -2.61 6.79 -1.29
CA PHE A 119 -3.33 7.28 -0.14
C PHE A 119 -2.72 6.75 1.14
N THR A 120 -3.02 7.41 2.25
CA THR A 120 -2.74 6.86 3.57
C THR A 120 -3.99 6.25 4.16
N VAL A 121 -3.82 5.26 5.01
CA VAL A 121 -4.88 4.71 5.87
C VAL A 121 -4.41 4.79 7.31
N VAL A 122 -5.32 5.11 8.22
CA VAL A 122 -5.02 5.18 9.66
C VAL A 122 -5.92 4.19 10.38
N TYR A 123 -5.30 3.18 10.97
CA TYR A 123 -5.98 2.28 11.89
C TYR A 123 -5.78 2.75 13.32
N HIS A 124 -6.84 2.73 14.11
CA HIS A 124 -6.81 3.07 15.53
C HIS A 124 -7.04 1.82 16.39
N PRO A 125 -6.47 1.77 17.60
CA PRO A 125 -6.77 0.70 18.54
C PRO A 125 -8.27 0.54 18.74
N ALA A 126 -8.74 -0.71 18.70
CA ALA A 126 -10.11 -1.03 19.06
C ALA A 126 -10.39 -0.52 20.48
N LYS A 127 -11.47 0.25 20.61
CA LYS A 127 -12.07 0.60 21.89
C LYS A 127 -13.51 0.11 21.85
N ASP A 128 -14.01 -0.31 22.99
CA ASP A 128 -15.41 -0.76 23.10
C ASP A 128 -16.35 0.33 22.54
N ASP A 129 -17.24 -0.08 21.64
CA ASP A 129 -18.32 0.71 21.01
C ASP A 129 -17.96 1.82 20.01
N ASP A 130 -16.72 1.93 19.50
CA ASP A 130 -16.36 2.91 18.45
C ASP A 130 -16.27 2.31 17.05
N GLU A 131 -17.41 1.92 16.48
CA GLU A 131 -17.54 1.43 15.08
C GLU A 131 -17.15 2.48 14.02
N GLN A 132 -16.97 3.74 14.42
CA GLN A 132 -16.57 4.80 13.49
C GLN A 132 -15.07 4.79 13.23
N ARG A 133 -14.25 4.11 14.04
CA ARG A 133 -12.80 4.00 13.84
C ARG A 133 -12.45 2.79 13.01
N ASP A 134 -11.56 2.98 12.05
CA ASP A 134 -10.96 1.85 11.33
C ASP A 134 -10.02 1.14 12.31
N SER A 135 -10.42 0.01 12.89
CA SER A 135 -9.54 -0.81 13.74
C SER A 135 -9.07 -2.07 13.04
N THR A 136 -9.74 -2.46 11.96
CA THR A 136 -9.48 -3.62 11.11
C THR A 136 -9.88 -3.29 9.68
N LEU A 137 -9.60 -4.18 8.73
CA LEU A 137 -10.12 -4.10 7.37
C LEU A 137 -10.55 -5.49 6.94
N ALA A 138 -11.81 -5.62 6.51
CA ALA A 138 -12.38 -6.90 6.08
C ALA A 138 -11.63 -7.52 4.90
N TYR A 139 -11.74 -8.83 4.73
CA TYR A 139 -11.14 -9.58 3.63
C TYR A 139 -11.59 -9.07 2.25
N HIS A 140 -10.63 -8.67 1.43
CA HIS A 140 -10.85 -8.04 0.13
C HIS A 140 -9.66 -8.30 -0.81
N PHE A 141 -9.78 -7.85 -2.05
CA PHE A 141 -8.67 -7.66 -2.98
C PHE A 141 -8.57 -6.18 -3.33
N ASP A 142 -7.39 -5.74 -3.75
CA ASP A 142 -7.20 -4.36 -4.18
C ASP A 142 -7.63 -4.18 -5.62
N ASP A 143 -8.22 -3.02 -5.89
CA ASP A 143 -8.32 -2.52 -7.25
C ASP A 143 -6.90 -2.00 -7.61
N SER A 144 -6.00 -2.93 -7.97
CA SER A 144 -4.63 -2.72 -8.47
C SER A 144 -4.15 -3.94 -9.27
N GLU A 145 -3.17 -3.76 -10.16
CA GLU A 145 -2.38 -4.90 -10.66
C GLU A 145 -1.33 -5.29 -9.62
N VAL A 146 -0.66 -4.28 -9.05
CA VAL A 146 0.32 -4.42 -7.97
C VAL A 146 0.03 -3.37 -6.90
N THR A 147 0.09 -3.79 -5.63
CA THR A 147 -0.03 -2.91 -4.47
C THR A 147 1.31 -2.84 -3.74
N LEU A 148 1.73 -1.61 -3.41
CA LEU A 148 2.72 -1.34 -2.40
C LEU A 148 2.02 -0.84 -1.13
N ASN A 149 2.31 -1.44 0.01
CA ASN A 149 1.79 -1.02 1.31
C ASN A 149 2.95 -0.88 2.31
N VAL A 150 3.22 0.35 2.75
CA VAL A 150 4.36 0.73 3.61
C VAL A 150 3.83 1.20 4.96
N ASN A 151 4.36 0.64 6.04
CA ASN A 151 4.05 1.17 7.37
C ASN A 151 4.83 2.48 7.60
N LEU A 152 4.09 3.58 7.81
CA LEU A 152 4.66 4.87 8.19
C LEU A 152 4.65 5.10 9.70
N GLY A 153 3.79 4.38 10.42
CA GLY A 153 3.48 4.60 11.83
C GLY A 153 4.65 4.41 12.76
N GLU A 154 4.49 4.86 13.99
CA GLU A 154 5.51 4.73 15.04
C GLU A 154 5.70 3.28 15.50
N ALA A 155 6.86 3.00 16.10
CA ALA A 155 7.15 1.70 16.67
C ALA A 155 6.22 1.36 17.86
N GLY A 156 5.98 0.06 18.03
CA GLY A 156 5.22 -0.48 19.16
C GLY A 156 3.70 -0.35 19.02
N TYR A 157 3.17 -0.40 17.80
CA TYR A 157 1.79 -0.81 17.60
C TYR A 157 1.67 -2.33 17.78
N GLU A 158 0.51 -2.80 18.26
CA GLU A 158 0.20 -4.23 18.38
C GLU A 158 -1.05 -4.60 17.57
N GLY A 159 -1.10 -5.85 17.11
CA GLY A 159 -2.07 -6.31 16.13
C GLY A 159 -1.82 -5.69 14.75
N GLY A 160 -2.87 -5.50 13.94
CA GLY A 160 -2.74 -4.78 12.67
C GLY A 160 -1.92 -5.51 11.60
N GLU A 161 -1.63 -6.80 11.74
CA GLU A 161 -0.94 -7.57 10.71
C GLU A 161 -1.76 -7.62 9.41
N VAL A 162 -1.07 -7.68 8.27
CA VAL A 162 -1.73 -7.97 7.00
C VAL A 162 -1.83 -9.49 6.87
N LEU A 163 -3.05 -9.99 6.85
CA LEU A 163 -3.37 -11.40 6.80
C LEU A 163 -3.70 -11.79 5.36
N PHE A 164 -2.82 -12.53 4.69
CA PHE A 164 -3.00 -12.97 3.32
C PHE A 164 -3.67 -14.34 3.25
N GLY A 165 -4.66 -14.49 2.36
CA GLY A 165 -5.25 -15.77 2.00
C GLY A 165 -4.86 -16.20 0.59
N GLY A 166 -5.82 -16.73 -0.16
CA GLY A 166 -5.68 -17.12 -1.57
C GLY A 166 -5.74 -15.95 -2.54
N GLY A 167 -5.41 -16.20 -3.81
CA GLY A 167 -5.75 -15.28 -4.90
C GLY A 167 -7.26 -15.17 -5.09
N LYS A 168 -7.73 -14.13 -5.79
CA LYS A 168 -9.16 -13.88 -6.05
C LYS A 168 -9.94 -15.11 -6.56
N ASP A 169 -9.29 -15.93 -7.39
CA ASP A 169 -9.90 -17.11 -8.01
C ASP A 169 -9.51 -18.45 -7.33
N ASP A 170 -8.87 -18.40 -6.15
CA ASP A 170 -8.42 -19.58 -5.41
C ASP A 170 -9.37 -19.91 -4.25
N GLU A 171 -10.44 -20.65 -4.56
CA GLU A 171 -11.48 -21.05 -3.60
C GLU A 171 -10.91 -21.76 -2.35
N HIS A 172 -9.83 -22.54 -2.51
CA HIS A 172 -9.24 -23.32 -1.42
C HIS A 172 -8.33 -22.44 -0.54
N GLY A 173 -7.64 -21.46 -1.14
CA GLY A 173 -6.74 -20.54 -0.45
C GLY A 173 -7.45 -19.56 0.50
N HIS A 174 -8.77 -19.39 0.39
CA HIS A 174 -9.54 -18.48 1.25
C HIS A 174 -9.75 -18.96 2.68
N THR A 175 -9.41 -20.21 3.01
CA THR A 175 -9.67 -20.79 4.35
C THR A 175 -8.53 -20.58 5.34
N THR A 176 -7.33 -20.22 4.88
CA THR A 176 -6.15 -20.00 5.73
C THR A 176 -5.69 -18.56 5.64
N ARG A 177 -5.07 -18.07 6.71
CA ARG A 177 -4.48 -16.72 6.79
C ARG A 177 -3.03 -16.81 7.20
N SER A 178 -2.17 -16.14 6.44
CA SER A 178 -0.75 -16.00 6.74
C SER A 178 -0.43 -14.55 7.06
N ALA A 179 0.03 -14.30 8.28
CA ALA A 179 0.28 -12.96 8.78
C ALA A 179 1.63 -12.39 8.32
N VAL A 180 1.64 -11.12 7.92
CA VAL A 180 2.84 -10.32 7.66
C VAL A 180 2.81 -9.06 8.52
N THR A 181 3.84 -8.88 9.34
CA THR A 181 4.07 -7.70 10.17
C THR A 181 5.01 -6.72 9.47
N LEU A 182 4.86 -5.42 9.74
CA LEU A 182 5.67 -4.35 9.14
C LEU A 182 6.26 -3.45 10.23
N GLY A 183 7.58 -3.37 10.32
CA GLY A 183 8.27 -2.31 11.03
C GLY A 183 8.14 -0.96 10.33
N VAL A 184 8.60 0.11 10.98
CA VAL A 184 8.57 1.47 10.42
C VAL A 184 9.37 1.51 9.12
N GLY A 185 8.79 2.07 8.06
CA GLY A 185 9.43 2.17 6.74
C GLY A 185 9.49 0.85 5.95
N GLU A 186 9.15 -0.28 6.55
CA GLU A 186 9.01 -1.54 5.82
C GLU A 186 7.72 -1.56 5.01
N GLY A 187 7.81 -2.12 3.80
CA GLY A 187 6.67 -2.31 2.93
C GLY A 187 6.54 -3.74 2.43
N ILE A 188 5.33 -4.06 2.02
CA ILE A 188 4.99 -5.26 1.25
C ILE A 188 4.61 -4.86 -0.17
N LEU A 189 5.09 -5.64 -1.13
CA LEU A 189 4.69 -5.60 -2.52
C LEU A 189 3.97 -6.91 -2.86
N HIS A 190 2.74 -6.82 -3.36
CA HIS A 190 1.92 -7.99 -3.70
C HIS A 190 1.01 -7.68 -4.91
N ARG A 191 0.43 -8.73 -5.49
CA ARG A 191 -0.60 -8.58 -6.53
C ARG A 191 -1.86 -7.97 -5.92
N GLY A 192 -2.53 -7.09 -6.65
CA GLY A 192 -3.79 -6.52 -6.17
C GLY A 192 -4.87 -7.58 -5.99
N SER A 193 -4.91 -8.59 -6.86
CA SER A 193 -5.82 -9.74 -6.76
C SER A 193 -5.50 -10.73 -5.64
N HIS A 194 -4.43 -10.51 -4.86
CA HIS A 194 -4.14 -11.35 -3.69
C HIS A 194 -5.03 -10.91 -2.54
N CYS A 195 -6.00 -11.74 -2.19
CA CYS A 195 -6.95 -11.38 -1.17
C CYS A 195 -6.30 -11.35 0.23
N HIS A 196 -6.62 -10.32 0.98
CA HIS A 196 -6.04 -10.06 2.28
C HIS A 196 -7.00 -9.25 3.18
N GLU A 197 -6.69 -9.20 4.46
CA GLU A 197 -7.37 -8.40 5.48
C GLU A 197 -6.35 -7.78 6.43
N VAL A 198 -6.79 -6.84 7.26
CA VAL A 198 -5.95 -6.25 8.31
C VAL A 198 -6.51 -6.70 9.65
N ALA A 199 -5.70 -7.43 10.42
CA ALA A 199 -6.05 -7.82 11.78
C ALA A 199 -6.37 -6.60 12.65
N THR A 200 -7.15 -6.79 13.71
CA THR A 200 -7.50 -5.69 14.60
C THR A 200 -6.25 -5.07 15.23
N VAL A 201 -6.11 -3.76 15.15
CA VAL A 201 -5.11 -3.00 15.90
C VAL A 201 -5.56 -2.91 17.35
N THR A 202 -4.68 -3.30 18.26
CA THR A 202 -4.99 -3.37 19.71
C THR A 202 -4.22 -2.32 20.51
N GLU A 203 -3.08 -1.86 20.01
CA GLU A 203 -2.26 -0.85 20.68
C GLU A 203 -1.63 0.12 19.67
N LYS A 204 -1.69 1.42 20.00
CA LYS A 204 -1.30 2.59 19.18
C LYS A 204 -1.88 2.65 17.75
N PRO A 205 -2.02 3.85 17.16
CA PRO A 205 -2.43 3.95 15.76
C PRO A 205 -1.38 3.38 14.81
N ARG A 206 -1.85 2.78 13.72
CA ARG A 206 -1.02 2.29 12.62
C ARG A 206 -1.37 3.06 11.36
N THR A 207 -0.41 3.81 10.82
CA THR A 207 -0.60 4.57 9.58
C THR A 207 0.19 3.93 8.46
N ASN A 208 -0.47 3.61 7.36
CA ASN A 208 0.18 3.03 6.19
C ASN A 208 0.03 3.92 4.98
N LEU A 209 1.10 4.02 4.18
CA LEU A 209 1.07 4.48 2.80
C LEU A 209 0.68 3.30 1.91
N VAL A 210 -0.39 3.44 1.14
CA VAL A 210 -0.82 2.47 0.14
C VAL A 210 -0.72 3.10 -1.25
N VAL A 211 -0.12 2.37 -2.18
CA VAL A 211 0.01 2.76 -3.59
C VAL A 211 -0.53 1.64 -4.45
N TRP A 212 -1.73 1.85 -5.00
CA TRP A 212 -2.35 0.98 -5.99
C TRP A 212 -1.84 1.35 -7.38
N MET A 213 -1.02 0.49 -7.97
CA MET A 213 -0.46 0.71 -9.30
C MET A 213 -1.28 -0.01 -10.36
N ARG A 214 -1.41 0.63 -11.52
CA ARG A 214 -2.28 0.19 -12.61
C ARG A 214 -1.62 0.10 -13.96
N SER A 215 -2.12 -0.83 -14.77
CA SER A 215 -1.81 -0.98 -16.19
C SER A 215 -3.08 -0.80 -17.04
N GLU A 216 -3.13 0.24 -17.85
CA GLU A 216 -4.18 0.45 -18.83
C GLU A 216 -4.23 -0.72 -19.83
N GLN A 217 -3.08 -1.27 -20.20
CA GLN A 217 -2.97 -2.40 -21.13
C GLN A 217 -3.69 -3.65 -20.60
N VAL A 218 -3.62 -3.91 -19.29
CA VAL A 218 -4.38 -5.01 -18.67
C VAL A 218 -5.86 -4.68 -18.61
N ARG A 219 -6.21 -3.47 -18.14
CA ARG A 219 -7.60 -3.07 -17.92
C ARG A 219 -8.44 -2.99 -19.19
N ARG A 220 -7.84 -2.67 -20.34
CA ARG A 220 -8.54 -2.70 -21.63
C ARG A 220 -8.97 -4.11 -22.06
N LYS A 221 -8.43 -5.18 -21.46
CA LYS A 221 -8.76 -6.57 -21.83
C LYS A 221 -9.98 -7.10 -21.10
N SER A 222 -10.14 -6.76 -19.83
CA SER A 222 -11.25 -7.21 -19.00
C SER A 222 -11.48 -6.30 -17.80
N CYS A 223 -12.75 -6.22 -17.38
CA CYS A 223 -13.13 -5.48 -16.19
C CYS A 223 -12.55 -6.17 -14.94
N PRO A 224 -11.79 -5.47 -14.09
CA PRO A 224 -11.18 -6.07 -12.89
C PRO A 224 -12.22 -6.48 -11.83
N MET A 225 -13.43 -5.91 -11.90
CA MET A 225 -14.52 -6.24 -10.97
C MET A 225 -15.20 -7.56 -11.35
N CYS A 226 -15.73 -7.65 -12.58
CA CYS A 226 -16.56 -8.78 -13.01
C CYS A 226 -15.88 -9.75 -13.99
N GLY A 227 -14.67 -9.44 -14.48
CA GLY A 227 -13.93 -10.26 -15.44
C GLY A 227 -14.40 -10.16 -16.89
N SER A 228 -15.48 -9.42 -17.18
CA SER A 228 -16.01 -9.31 -18.55
C SER A 228 -15.15 -8.41 -19.44
N SER A 229 -14.94 -8.81 -20.69
CA SER A 229 -14.31 -7.98 -21.73
C SER A 229 -15.27 -6.95 -22.36
N THR A 230 -16.57 -7.03 -22.07
CA THR A 230 -17.61 -6.19 -22.71
C THR A 230 -18.08 -5.00 -21.87
N CYS A 231 -17.53 -4.79 -20.66
CA CYS A 231 -17.91 -3.65 -19.82
C CYS A 231 -17.47 -2.28 -20.37
N PHE A 232 -16.74 -2.27 -21.49
CA PHE A 232 -16.17 -1.07 -22.10
C PHE A 232 -16.83 -0.72 -23.45
N GLU A 233 -17.88 -1.45 -23.85
CA GLU A 233 -18.79 -1.09 -24.94
C GLU A 233 -19.92 -0.19 -24.41
#